data_AF-A0A939JMS8-F1
#
_entry.id   AF-A0A939JMS8-F1
#
_cell.length_a   1.000
_cell.length_b   1.000
_cell.length_c   1.000
_cell.angle_alpha   90.00
_cell.angle_beta   90.00
_cell.angle_gamma   90.00
#
_symmetry.space_group_name_H-M   'P 1'
#
loop_
_entity.id
_entity.type
_entity.pdbx_description
1 polymer ?
#
loop_
_entity_poly.entity_id
_entity_poly.type
_entity_poly.pdbx_seq_one_letter_code
_entity_poly.pdbx_strand_id
1 'polypeptide(L)' 'MAEIIQRDGTWTFDGDTVRIVPGRDRGVGLLRQTLGELAVPLGALAGISYETGKKGGR' A
#
# COMPACT_ATOMS: atom_id res chain seq x y z
N MET A 1 -13.49 2.21 10.91
CA MET A 1 -12.35 2.95 10.34
C MET A 1 -11.08 2.38 10.93
N ALA A 2 -10.13 1.96 10.08
CA ALA A 2 -8.85 1.40 10.51
C ALA A 2 -7.71 2.12 9.79
N GLU A 3 -6.61 2.35 10.50
CA GLU A 3 -5.46 3.11 9.99
C GLU A 3 -4.16 2.43 10.37
N ILE A 4 -3.22 2.41 9.44
CA ILE A 4 -1.84 1.95 9.64
C ILE A 4 -0.92 3.07 9.19
N ILE A 5 -0.08 3.56 10.09
CA ILE A 5 0.88 4.62 9.81
C ILE A 5 2.28 4.04 9.99
N GLN A 6 3.09 4.13 8.94
CA GLN A 6 4.46 3.65 8.92
C GLN A 6 5.36 4.68 8.23
N ARG A 7 6.67 4.52 8.40
CA ARG A 7 7.67 5.39 7.76
C ARG A 7 7.58 5.36 6.23
N ASP A 8 7.26 4.22 5.66
CA ASP A 8 7.18 4.00 4.21
C ASP A 8 5.80 4.33 3.61
N GLY A 9 4.85 4.77 4.43
CA GLY A 9 3.54 5.25 3.98
C GLY A 9 2.42 5.05 4.99
N THR A 10 1.21 5.45 4.59
CA THR A 10 -0.01 5.29 5.37
C THR A 10 -1.05 4.49 4.60
N TRP A 11 -1.84 3.72 5.34
CA TRP A 11 -2.98 2.97 4.83
C TRP A 11 -4.21 3.37 5.64
N THR A 12 -5.30 3.68 4.96
CA THR A 12 -6.59 3.93 5.62
C THR A 12 -7.67 3.06 4.99
N PHE A 13 -8.57 2.56 5.84
CA PHE A 13 -9.73 1.79 5.43
C PHE A 13 -11.00 2.37 6.06
N ASP A 14 -11.93 2.78 5.19
CA ASP A 14 -13.19 3.41 5.57
C ASP A 14 -14.38 2.44 5.63
N GLY A 15 -14.21 1.21 5.15
CA GLY A 15 -15.27 0.20 5.06
C GLY A 15 -15.47 -0.33 3.65
N ASP A 16 -15.08 0.43 2.63
CA ASP A 16 -15.25 0.06 1.22
C ASP A 16 -13.95 0.19 0.41
N THR A 17 -13.10 1.15 0.75
CA THR A 17 -11.87 1.43 0.01
C THR A 17 -10.66 1.43 0.94
N VAL A 18 -9.59 0.77 0.49
CA VAL A 18 -8.26 0.91 1.08
C VAL A 18 -7.50 2.00 0.33
N ARG A 19 -7.12 3.06 1.02
CA ARG A 19 -6.27 4.12 0.48
C ARG A 19 -4.84 3.91 0.95
N ILE A 20 -3.90 3.90 0.00
CA ILE A 20 -2.47 3.70 0.23
C ILE A 20 -1.77 4.98 -0.19
N VAL A 21 -1.11 5.65 0.75
CA VAL A 21 -0.28 6.83 0.48
C VAL A 21 1.19 6.45 0.72
N PRO A 22 2.03 6.34 -0.32
CA PRO A 22 3.45 6.10 -0.16
C PRO A 22 4.12 7.22 0.64
N GLY A 23 5.07 6.83 1.49
CA GLY A 23 5.99 7.77 2.12
C GLY A 23 6.91 8.41 1.08
N ARG A 24 7.63 9.46 1.50
CA ARG A 24 8.59 10.19 0.64
C ARG A 24 10.05 9.94 0.99
N ASP A 25 10.28 9.03 1.93
CA ASP A 25 11.61 8.73 2.41
C ASP A 25 12.43 7.98 1.36
N ARG A 26 13.77 8.14 1.40
CA ARG A 26 14.70 7.52 0.44
C ARG A 26 14.61 5.99 0.35
N GLY A 27 14.03 5.34 1.36
CA GLY A 27 13.82 3.88 1.38
C GLY A 27 12.57 3.41 0.63
N VAL A 28 11.68 4.31 0.23
CA VAL A 28 10.48 3.98 -0.55
C VAL A 28 10.88 3.76 -2.00
N GLY A 29 10.54 2.60 -2.59
CA GLY A 29 10.89 2.28 -3.97
C GLY A 29 10.33 3.26 -4.99
N LEU A 30 11.08 3.50 -6.08
CA LEU A 30 10.74 4.50 -7.09
C LEU A 30 9.33 4.31 -7.67
N LEU A 31 8.94 3.07 -7.97
CA LEU A 31 7.60 2.77 -8.48
C LEU A 31 6.49 3.27 -7.54
N ARG A 32 6.61 3.01 -6.23
CA ARG A 32 5.62 3.46 -5.25
C ARG A 32 5.58 5.00 -5.21
N GLN A 33 6.73 5.66 -5.25
CA GLN A 33 6.79 7.13 -5.30
C GLN A 33 6.13 7.69 -6.57
N THR A 34 6.36 7.04 -7.73
CA THR A 34 5.81 7.47 -9.02
C THR A 34 4.30 7.25 -9.10
N LEU A 35 3.79 6.12 -8.59
CA LEU A 35 2.35 5.85 -8.55
C LEU A 35 1.62 6.79 -7.59
N GLY A 36 2.28 7.21 -6.51
CA GLY A 36 1.68 8.08 -5.51
C GLY A 36 0.52 7.40 -4.79
N GLU A 37 -0.49 8.20 -4.42
CA GLU A 37 -1.67 7.71 -3.71
C GLU A 37 -2.52 6.77 -4.58
N LEU A 38 -2.94 5.64 -4.00
CA LEU A 38 -3.82 4.68 -4.64
C LEU A 38 -5.06 4.43 -3.79
N ALA A 39 -6.23 4.37 -4.44
CA ALA A 39 -7.49 3.95 -3.83
C ALA A 39 -7.88 2.59 -4.43
N VAL A 40 -7.99 1.58 -3.57
CA VAL A 40 -8.28 0.20 -3.98
C VAL A 40 -9.60 -0.24 -3.37
N PRO A 41 -10.65 -0.52 -4.18
CA PRO A 41 -11.92 -1.02 -3.68
C PRO A 41 -11.76 -2.40 -3.03
N LEU A 42 -12.53 -2.67 -1.98
CA LEU A 42 -12.50 -3.93 -1.24
C LEU A 42 -12.75 -5.14 -2.16
N GLY A 43 -13.65 -5.00 -3.13
CA GLY A 43 -13.93 -6.05 -4.12
C GLY A 43 -12.72 -6.42 -4.98
N ALA A 44 -11.79 -5.48 -5.22
CA ALA A 44 -10.56 -5.75 -5.96
C ALA A 44 -9.50 -6.46 -5.10
N LEU A 45 -9.59 -6.35 -3.77
CA LEU A 45 -8.75 -7.07 -2.82
C LEU A 45 -9.24 -8.49 -2.55
N ALA A 46 -10.51 -8.79 -2.85
CA ALA A 46 -11.08 -10.11 -2.65
C ALA A 46 -10.33 -11.17 -3.48
N GLY A 47 -9.67 -12.11 -2.79
CA GLY A 47 -8.88 -13.17 -3.42
C GLY A 47 -7.38 -12.85 -3.57
N ILE A 48 -6.93 -11.66 -3.17
CA ILE A 48 -5.49 -11.39 -3.06
C ILE A 48 -4.93 -12.09 -1.83
N SER A 49 -3.85 -12.84 -2.01
CA SER A 49 -3.04 -13.41 -0.93
C SER A 49 -1.60 -12.95 -1.09
N TYR A 50 -0.95 -12.58 0.01
CA TYR A 50 0.46 -12.23 0.01
C TYR A 50 1.30 -13.42 0.49
N GLU A 51 2.16 -13.93 -0.38
CA GLU A 51 3.18 -14.92 -0.02
C GLU A 51 4.55 -14.25 0.11
N THR A 52 5.21 -14.45 1.25
CA THR A 52 6.53 -13.89 1.51
C THR A 52 7.59 -14.61 0.67
N GLY A 53 7.90 -14.07 -0.50
CA GLY A 53 9.03 -14.55 -1.32
C GLY A 53 10.39 -14.25 -0.68
N LYS A 54 11.44 -14.94 -1.15
CA LYS A 54 12.84 -14.53 -0.89
C LYS A 54 13.07 -13.19 -1.60
N LYS A 55 13.10 -12.09 -0.83
CA LYS A 55 13.37 -10.68 -1.21
C LYS A 55 13.82 -10.51 -2.68
N GLY A 56 12.90 -10.11 -3.55
CA GLY A 56 13.16 -9.96 -4.98
C GLY A 56 12.19 -8.99 -5.66
N GLY A 57 12.14 -7.74 -5.18
CA GLY A 57 11.55 -6.62 -5.91
C GLY A 57 12.49 -5.45 -5.74
N ARG A 58 13.17 -5.05 -6.81
CA ARG A 58 14.11 -3.93 -6.84
C ARG A 58 13.36 -2.63 -7.17
#